data_AF-A0A0G3H457-F1
#
_entry.id   AF-A0A0G3H457-F1
#
_cell.length_a   1.000
_cell.length_b   1.000
_cell.length_c   1.000
_cell.angle_alpha   90.00
_cell.angle_beta   90.00
_cell.angle_gamma   90.00
#
_symmetry.space_group_name_H-M   'P 1'
#
loop_
_entity.id
_entity.type
_entity.pdbx_description
1 polymer ?
#
loop_
_entity_poly.entity_id
_entity_poly.type
_entity_poly.pdbx_seq_one_letter_code
_entity_poly.pdbx_strand_id
1 'polypeptide(L)'
;MTTIVLAIVVITVLIAVPIVFLFDRTSDDGAGNVDGVESGGSVQLSESAAPIGPDASAFEDYVLGSQVSFYRLSDGHRTGTATERFARPALSLSKLYIADYVLEHGSLTEQYEAIEMISSSDDLSADDLYEKYPTSITEVAQKYGLTATRADDQWGYSVTSTYDVVSFIAQLMKKDPTHPILVAMAEASPVAADGYGQDFGTSTLPEVIGTKWGWSDAGDLHSSVSFGENFVVAAAVTGTSNDLTDLVEFQLTDEVDEAARVN
;
A
#
# COMPACT_ATOMS: atom_id res chain seq x y z
N MET A 1 37.30 11.15 -39.20
CA MET A 1 36.12 10.26 -39.25
C MET A 1 36.28 9.28 -38.10
N THR A 2 35.55 9.52 -37.01
CA THR A 2 35.67 8.73 -35.78
C THR A 2 34.41 7.89 -35.66
N THR A 3 34.55 6.59 -35.82
CA THR A 3 33.47 5.59 -35.79
C THR A 3 33.02 5.32 -34.36
N ILE A 4 31.70 5.40 -34.15
CA ILE A 4 30.98 5.08 -32.91
C ILE A 4 30.83 3.54 -32.83
N VAL A 5 31.16 2.96 -31.68
CA VAL A 5 30.88 1.56 -31.35
C VAL A 5 29.59 1.53 -30.52
N LEU A 6 28.57 0.86 -31.04
CA LEU A 6 27.31 0.58 -30.35
C LEU A 6 27.39 -0.84 -29.78
N ALA A 7 27.32 -1.00 -28.46
CA ALA A 7 27.23 -2.30 -27.81
C ALA A 7 25.75 -2.62 -27.51
N ILE A 8 25.24 -3.70 -28.11
CA ILE A 8 23.93 -4.27 -27.81
C ILE A 8 24.16 -5.43 -26.85
N VAL A 9 23.59 -5.37 -25.65
CA VAL A 9 23.54 -6.49 -24.71
C VAL A 9 22.16 -7.13 -24.81
N VAL A 10 22.12 -8.37 -25.30
CA VAL A 10 20.93 -9.23 -25.29
C VAL A 10 21.03 -10.14 -24.08
N ILE A 11 20.10 -10.03 -23.13
CA ILE A 11 19.99 -10.96 -22.00
C ILE A 11 18.85 -11.92 -22.29
N THR A 12 19.19 -13.19 -22.53
CA THR A 12 18.24 -14.32 -22.56
C THR A 12 18.12 -14.93 -21.18
N VAL A 13 16.94 -14.88 -20.58
CA VAL A 13 16.62 -15.60 -19.34
C VAL A 13 15.94 -16.93 -19.70
N LEU A 14 16.61 -18.04 -19.38
CA LEU A 14 16.08 -19.40 -19.44
C LEU A 14 15.40 -19.71 -18.10
N ILE A 15 14.07 -19.78 -18.09
CA ILE A 15 13.29 -20.27 -16.95
C ILE A 15 13.11 -21.79 -17.12
N ALA A 16 13.68 -22.55 -16.20
CA ALA A 16 13.43 -23.99 -16.09
C ALA A 16 12.18 -24.21 -15.23
N VAL A 17 11.09 -24.68 -15.84
CA VAL A 17 9.89 -25.15 -15.17
C VAL A 17 9.97 -26.67 -15.00
N PRO A 18 9.84 -27.24 -13.80
CA PRO A 18 9.55 -28.66 -13.67
C PRO A 18 8.04 -28.88 -13.76
N ILE A 19 7.60 -29.47 -14.88
CA ILE A 19 6.24 -29.98 -15.11
C ILE A 19 6.26 -31.51 -15.02
N VAL A 20 5.39 -32.02 -14.14
CA VAL A 20 4.57 -33.26 -14.25
C VAL A 20 5.24 -34.59 -13.91
N PHE A 21 4.56 -35.44 -13.11
CA PHE A 21 3.95 -36.69 -13.61
C PHE A 21 2.79 -37.19 -12.75
N LEU A 22 1.70 -37.47 -13.45
CA LEU A 22 0.43 -38.06 -13.03
C LEU A 22 0.38 -39.52 -13.56
N PHE A 23 -0.57 -40.32 -13.04
CA PHE A 23 -0.93 -41.74 -13.37
C PHE A 23 -0.19 -42.80 -12.53
N ASP A 24 -0.83 -43.88 -12.04
CA ASP A 24 -1.89 -44.68 -12.64
C ASP A 24 -2.74 -45.45 -11.58
N ARG A 25 -3.89 -45.96 -12.02
CA ARG A 25 -4.98 -46.61 -11.28
C ARG A 25 -4.95 -48.13 -11.47
N THR A 26 -5.45 -48.84 -10.45
CA THR A 26 -5.98 -50.23 -10.43
C THR A 26 -5.01 -51.41 -10.29
N SER A 27 -5.20 -52.20 -9.22
CA SER A 27 -5.47 -53.65 -9.28
C SER A 27 -6.07 -54.10 -7.93
N ASP A 28 -7.12 -54.90 -8.04
CA ASP A 28 -7.93 -55.54 -6.99
C ASP A 28 -7.23 -56.84 -6.51
N ASP A 29 -7.53 -57.27 -5.27
CA ASP A 29 -7.60 -58.68 -4.81
C ASP A 29 -7.49 -58.81 -3.26
N GLY A 30 -8.63 -59.09 -2.61
CA GLY A 30 -8.80 -60.28 -1.76
C GLY A 30 -8.19 -60.38 -0.34
N ALA A 31 -9.02 -60.08 0.65
CA ALA A 31 -9.27 -60.78 1.93
C ALA A 31 -8.10 -61.18 2.90
N GLY A 32 -8.16 -60.65 4.13
CA GLY A 32 -7.49 -61.22 5.31
C GLY A 32 -7.72 -60.39 6.59
N ASN A 33 -8.44 -60.97 7.56
CA ASN A 33 -8.79 -60.38 8.86
C ASN A 33 -7.64 -60.49 9.87
N VAL A 34 -7.30 -59.44 10.63
CA VAL A 34 -6.65 -59.53 11.97
C VAL A 34 -6.74 -58.18 12.73
N ASP A 35 -7.20 -58.25 13.98
CA ASP A 35 -7.19 -57.20 15.00
C ASP A 35 -5.77 -56.78 15.43
N GLY A 36 -5.57 -55.50 15.76
CA GLY A 36 -4.36 -55.04 16.48
C GLY A 36 -4.03 -53.55 16.37
N VAL A 37 -4.50 -52.77 17.35
CA VAL A 37 -3.83 -51.65 18.06
C VAL A 37 -2.57 -51.03 17.40
N GLU A 38 -2.61 -49.75 17.00
CA GLU A 38 -2.02 -48.58 17.71
C GLU A 38 -1.77 -47.36 16.79
N SER A 39 -2.09 -46.17 17.32
CA SER A 39 -1.47 -44.86 17.04
C SER A 39 -1.38 -44.37 15.59
N GLY A 40 -2.51 -43.92 15.05
CA GLY A 40 -2.53 -42.94 13.96
C GLY A 40 -2.42 -41.53 14.53
N GLY A 41 -1.19 -41.06 14.77
CA GLY A 41 -0.93 -39.64 15.00
C GLY A 41 -1.30 -38.85 13.75
N SER A 42 -2.47 -38.21 13.75
CA SER A 42 -2.78 -37.18 12.77
C SER A 42 -1.80 -36.05 13.01
N VAL A 43 -0.82 -35.90 12.12
CA VAL A 43 -0.05 -34.66 12.00
C VAL A 43 -1.06 -33.61 11.58
N GLN A 44 -1.60 -32.87 12.56
CA GLN A 44 -2.22 -31.59 12.30
C GLN A 44 -1.09 -30.71 11.75
N LEU A 45 -1.07 -30.57 10.43
CA LEU A 45 -0.45 -29.41 9.80
C LEU A 45 -1.23 -28.22 10.36
N SER A 46 -0.69 -27.57 11.39
CA SER A 46 -1.16 -26.24 11.74
C SER A 46 -0.81 -25.37 10.55
N GLU A 47 -1.81 -25.03 9.73
CA GLU A 47 -1.75 -23.77 9.00
C GLU A 47 -1.54 -22.71 10.07
N SER A 48 -0.29 -22.26 10.19
CA SER A 48 -0.01 -20.97 10.80
C SER A 48 -0.69 -19.97 9.89
N ALA A 49 -1.96 -19.66 10.16
CA ALA A 49 -2.61 -18.53 9.55
C ALA A 49 -1.70 -17.33 9.83
N ALA A 50 -1.30 -16.61 8.79
CA ALA A 50 -0.76 -15.28 8.98
C ALA A 50 -1.71 -14.52 9.92
N PRO A 51 -1.19 -13.68 10.83
CA PRO A 51 -2.05 -12.85 11.66
C PRO A 51 -3.04 -12.13 10.73
N ILE A 52 -4.33 -12.28 11.03
CA ILE A 52 -5.39 -11.61 10.26
C ILE A 52 -5.17 -10.12 10.45
N GLY A 53 -4.88 -9.41 9.37
CA GLY A 53 -4.74 -7.96 9.35
C GLY A 53 -6.03 -7.26 9.77
N PRO A 54 -6.00 -5.94 9.98
CA PRO A 54 -7.12 -5.22 10.54
C PRO A 54 -8.31 -5.20 9.57
N ASP A 55 -9.52 -5.37 10.09
CA ASP A 55 -10.80 -5.17 9.40
C ASP A 55 -11.56 -3.95 9.97
N ALA A 56 -12.77 -3.64 9.48
CA ALA A 56 -13.53 -2.52 10.00
C ALA A 56 -13.85 -2.60 11.50
N SER A 57 -13.98 -3.80 12.07
CA SER A 57 -14.29 -3.99 13.50
C SER A 57 -13.13 -3.60 14.42
N ALA A 58 -11.90 -3.67 13.91
CA ALA A 58 -10.72 -3.18 14.63
C ALA A 58 -10.73 -1.66 14.89
N PHE A 59 -11.63 -0.92 14.23
CA PHE A 59 -11.68 0.54 14.27
C PHE A 59 -13.04 1.10 14.71
N GLU A 60 -13.80 0.35 15.51
CA GLU A 60 -15.13 0.74 16.02
C GLU A 60 -15.14 2.09 16.77
N ASP A 61 -14.02 2.47 17.39
CA ASP A 61 -13.87 3.74 18.10
C ASP A 61 -13.70 4.95 17.17
N TYR A 62 -13.49 4.71 15.86
CA TYR A 62 -13.34 5.75 14.86
C TYR A 62 -14.65 5.93 14.08
N VAL A 63 -15.01 7.19 13.82
CA VAL A 63 -16.11 7.48 12.89
C VAL A 63 -15.71 6.93 11.53
N LEU A 64 -16.42 5.93 11.02
CA LEU A 64 -16.19 5.29 9.71
C LEU A 64 -17.01 5.96 8.58
N GLY A 65 -16.91 5.51 7.32
CA GLY A 65 -17.55 6.13 6.14
C GLY A 65 -16.59 6.86 5.18
N SER A 66 -17.10 7.69 4.26
CA SER A 66 -16.27 8.33 3.24
C SER A 66 -15.51 9.57 3.71
N GLN A 67 -14.32 9.76 3.16
CA GLN A 67 -13.44 10.88 3.43
C GLN A 67 -12.72 11.28 2.13
N VAL A 68 -12.62 12.57 1.83
CA VAL A 68 -11.92 13.09 0.64
C VAL A 68 -11.17 14.36 1.01
N SER A 69 -9.95 14.52 0.50
CA SER A 69 -9.18 15.76 0.53
C SER A 69 -8.48 16.01 -0.79
N PHE A 70 -8.41 17.28 -1.19
CA PHE A 70 -7.68 17.75 -2.36
C PHE A 70 -6.85 18.98 -2.02
N TYR A 71 -5.67 19.09 -2.64
CA TYR A 71 -4.81 20.24 -2.53
C TYR A 71 -4.15 20.59 -3.85
N ARG A 72 -4.28 21.84 -4.30
CA ARG A 72 -3.55 22.39 -5.44
C ARG A 72 -2.32 23.18 -4.97
N LEU A 73 -1.17 22.92 -5.57
CA LEU A 73 0.10 23.49 -5.14
C LEU A 73 0.26 24.96 -5.55
N SER A 74 -0.17 25.32 -6.77
CA SER A 74 0.07 26.63 -7.38
C SER A 74 -0.53 27.82 -6.62
N ASP A 75 -1.70 27.64 -6.02
CA ASP A 75 -2.42 28.70 -5.30
C ASP A 75 -2.85 28.31 -3.87
N GLY A 76 -2.56 27.07 -3.46
CA GLY A 76 -2.92 26.56 -2.16
C GLY A 76 -4.41 26.25 -1.99
N HIS A 77 -5.18 26.15 -3.08
CA HIS A 77 -6.58 25.76 -3.02
C HIS A 77 -6.75 24.40 -2.31
N ARG A 78 -7.72 24.32 -1.40
CA ARG A 78 -8.10 23.11 -0.66
C ARG A 78 -9.60 22.92 -0.69
N THR A 79 -10.00 21.68 -0.93
CA THR A 79 -11.39 21.22 -0.82
C THR A 79 -11.38 19.79 -0.27
N GLY A 80 -12.52 19.35 0.29
CA GLY A 80 -12.63 18.06 0.93
C GLY A 80 -13.98 17.88 1.63
N THR A 81 -14.23 16.67 2.14
CA THR A 81 -15.43 16.38 2.93
C THR A 81 -15.34 17.04 4.31
N ALA A 82 -16.48 17.27 4.96
CA ALA A 82 -16.52 17.78 6.34
C ALA A 82 -15.78 16.86 7.34
N THR A 83 -15.62 15.59 6.97
CA THR A 83 -14.95 14.56 7.76
C THR A 83 -13.45 14.48 7.50
N GLU A 84 -12.86 15.28 6.61
CA GLU A 84 -11.50 15.10 6.07
C GLU A 84 -10.35 15.05 7.09
N ARG A 85 -10.60 15.53 8.31
CA ARG A 85 -9.63 15.58 9.42
C ARG A 85 -9.85 14.51 10.49
N PHE A 86 -10.88 13.68 10.36
CA PHE A 86 -11.15 12.62 11.32
C PHE A 86 -10.14 11.50 11.12
N ALA A 87 -9.65 10.94 12.23
CA ALA A 87 -8.78 9.78 12.20
C ALA A 87 -9.54 8.57 11.65
N ARG A 88 -8.90 7.88 10.70
CA ARG A 88 -9.34 6.70 9.94
C ARG A 88 -8.20 5.69 9.90
N PRO A 89 -8.50 4.40 9.63
CA PRO A 89 -7.48 3.39 9.38
C PRO A 89 -6.44 3.89 8.37
N ALA A 90 -5.16 3.88 8.74
CA ALA A 90 -4.10 4.24 7.81
C ALA A 90 -3.79 3.09 6.86
N LEU A 91 -3.86 1.83 7.35
CA LEU A 91 -3.57 0.64 6.56
C LEU A 91 -2.20 0.80 5.87
N SER A 92 -2.05 0.32 4.63
CA SER A 92 -0.81 0.49 3.86
C SER A 92 -0.42 1.94 3.51
N LEU A 93 -1.23 2.96 3.85
CA LEU A 93 -0.75 4.35 3.79
C LEU A 93 0.25 4.66 4.89
N SER A 94 0.23 3.96 6.03
CA SER A 94 1.20 4.22 7.12
C SER A 94 2.65 3.90 6.74
N LYS A 95 2.85 3.02 5.75
CA LYS A 95 4.15 2.73 5.13
C LYS A 95 4.84 3.99 4.62
N LEU A 96 4.11 5.01 4.17
CA LEU A 96 4.66 6.31 3.78
C LEU A 96 5.41 6.99 4.93
N TYR A 97 4.87 6.88 6.14
CA TYR A 97 5.46 7.47 7.33
C TYR A 97 6.65 6.65 7.85
N ILE A 98 6.55 5.31 7.79
CA ILE A 98 7.67 4.43 8.09
C ILE A 98 8.85 4.75 7.16
N ALA A 99 8.60 4.85 5.85
CA ALA A 99 9.63 5.13 4.86
C ALA A 99 10.30 6.49 5.07
N ASP A 100 9.56 7.57 5.34
CA ASP A 100 10.15 8.90 5.59
C ASP A 100 11.11 8.87 6.79
N TYR A 101 10.72 8.18 7.86
CA TYR A 101 11.57 8.02 9.02
C TYR A 101 12.85 7.22 8.69
N VAL A 102 12.70 6.08 8.02
CA VAL A 102 13.81 5.19 7.67
C VAL A 102 14.79 5.85 6.68
N LEU A 103 14.30 6.69 5.77
CA LEU A 103 15.17 7.46 4.87
C LEU A 103 16.13 8.40 5.61
N GLU A 104 15.77 8.85 6.81
CA GLU A 104 16.60 9.75 7.62
C GLU A 104 17.44 9.02 8.69
N HIS A 105 16.97 7.86 9.17
CA HIS A 105 17.54 7.19 10.35
C HIS A 105 18.05 5.76 10.08
N GLY A 106 17.67 5.17 8.96
CA GLY A 106 18.04 3.83 8.53
C GLY A 106 19.44 3.75 7.93
N SER A 107 19.99 2.54 7.95
CA SER A 107 21.12 2.14 7.13
C SER A 107 20.73 2.14 5.65
N LEU A 108 21.72 2.17 4.75
CA LEU A 108 21.47 2.18 3.31
C LEU A 108 20.60 1.01 2.84
N THR A 109 20.76 -0.19 3.43
CA THR A 109 19.93 -1.35 3.09
C THR A 109 18.47 -1.12 3.47
N GLU A 110 18.21 -0.61 4.67
CA GLU A 110 16.85 -0.32 5.15
C GLU A 110 16.21 0.82 4.36
N GLN A 111 17.01 1.78 3.89
CA GLN A 111 16.51 2.83 3.00
C GLN A 111 16.02 2.24 1.67
N TYR A 112 16.77 1.31 1.07
CA TYR A 112 16.30 0.62 -0.14
C TYR A 112 15.06 -0.23 0.12
N GLU A 113 15.05 -0.96 1.23
CA GLU A 113 13.89 -1.75 1.66
C GLU A 113 12.64 -0.87 1.87
N ALA A 114 12.79 0.28 2.52
CA ALA A 114 11.71 1.23 2.72
C ALA A 114 11.15 1.78 1.41
N ILE A 115 12.00 1.99 0.40
CA ILE A 115 11.58 2.43 -0.93
C ILE A 115 10.86 1.31 -1.69
N GLU A 116 11.40 0.09 -1.66
CA GLU A 116 10.76 -1.07 -2.27
C GLU A 116 9.38 -1.33 -1.63
N MET A 117 9.28 -1.25 -0.31
CA MET A 117 8.05 -1.36 0.47
C MET A 117 6.96 -0.39 -0.01
N ILE A 118 7.31 0.84 -0.43
CA ILE A 118 6.31 1.77 -0.98
C ILE A 118 5.76 1.27 -2.32
N SER A 119 6.64 0.84 -3.22
CA SER A 119 6.26 0.43 -4.58
C SER A 119 5.52 -0.90 -4.62
N SER A 120 6.00 -1.91 -3.88
CA SER A 120 5.38 -3.25 -3.82
C SER A 120 4.30 -3.37 -2.75
N SER A 121 4.17 -2.37 -1.87
CA SER A 121 3.28 -2.42 -0.70
C SER A 121 3.54 -3.64 0.20
N ASP A 122 4.79 -4.07 0.34
CA ASP A 122 5.17 -5.27 1.09
C ASP A 122 4.94 -5.12 2.61
N ASP A 123 4.16 -6.03 3.19
CA ASP A 123 3.83 -6.03 4.62
C ASP A 123 4.97 -6.58 5.49
N LEU A 124 5.78 -7.50 4.99
CA LEU A 124 6.92 -8.06 5.75
C LEU A 124 7.99 -7.00 5.96
N SER A 125 8.31 -6.21 4.91
CA SER A 125 9.19 -5.06 5.06
C SER A 125 8.62 -4.00 6.01
N ALA A 126 7.29 -3.81 6.02
CA ALA A 126 6.67 -2.90 6.98
C ALA A 126 6.78 -3.42 8.42
N ASP A 127 6.57 -4.71 8.64
CA ASP A 127 6.75 -5.36 9.95
C ASP A 127 8.19 -5.19 10.44
N ASP A 128 9.18 -5.58 9.63
CA ASP A 128 10.60 -5.54 9.99
C ASP A 128 11.08 -4.12 10.28
N LEU A 129 10.72 -3.15 9.42
CA LEU A 129 11.09 -1.75 9.61
C LEU A 129 10.36 -1.12 10.79
N TYR A 130 9.09 -1.44 11.02
CA TYR A 130 8.34 -0.88 12.13
C TYR A 130 8.75 -1.48 13.49
N GLU A 131 9.04 -2.78 13.56
CA GLU A 131 9.61 -3.42 14.76
C GLU A 131 10.91 -2.74 15.16
N LYS A 132 11.76 -2.43 14.17
CA LYS A 132 13.03 -1.74 14.40
C LYS A 132 12.86 -0.27 14.75
N TYR A 133 11.86 0.40 14.18
CA TYR A 133 11.60 1.83 14.33
C TYR A 133 10.15 2.08 14.80
N PRO A 134 9.79 1.69 16.03
CA PRO A 134 8.39 1.73 16.50
C PRO A 134 7.86 3.15 16.71
N THR A 135 8.73 4.16 16.77
CA THR A 135 8.34 5.57 16.87
C THR A 135 8.16 6.25 15.52
N SER A 136 8.49 5.57 14.41
CA SER A 136 8.56 6.15 13.06
C SER A 136 7.31 6.95 12.67
N ILE A 137 6.12 6.34 12.78
CA ILE A 137 4.84 7.00 12.45
C ILE A 137 4.60 8.22 13.35
N THR A 138 4.86 8.10 14.66
CA THR A 138 4.65 9.19 15.62
C THR A 138 5.60 10.35 15.37
N GLU A 139 6.88 10.08 15.12
CA GLU A 139 7.88 11.12 14.86
C GLU A 139 7.65 11.84 13.53
N VAL A 140 7.26 11.09 12.49
CA VAL A 140 6.88 11.70 11.20
C VAL A 140 5.60 12.52 11.33
N ALA A 141 4.60 12.04 12.07
CA ALA A 141 3.40 12.82 12.34
C ALA A 141 3.74 14.16 13.03
N GLN A 142 4.65 14.16 14.01
CA GLN A 142 5.10 15.38 14.67
C GLN A 142 5.89 16.30 13.71
N LYS A 143 6.82 15.73 12.94
CA LYS A 143 7.66 16.44 11.97
C LYS A 143 6.84 17.21 10.94
N TYR A 144 5.74 16.62 10.44
CA TYR A 144 4.89 17.22 9.41
C TYR A 144 3.59 17.84 9.93
N GLY A 145 3.36 17.85 11.25
CA GLY A 145 2.17 18.43 11.88
C GLY A 145 0.87 17.67 11.58
N LEU A 146 0.93 16.35 11.47
CA LEU A 146 -0.19 15.47 11.13
C LEU A 146 -0.99 15.10 12.39
N THR A 147 -2.07 15.84 12.67
CA THR A 147 -2.75 15.79 13.97
C THR A 147 -3.71 14.61 14.18
N ALA A 148 -4.17 14.00 13.10
CA ALA A 148 -4.99 12.79 13.10
C ALA A 148 -4.14 11.52 12.93
N THR A 149 -2.90 11.65 12.44
CA THR A 149 -1.97 10.52 12.34
C THR A 149 -1.46 10.07 13.71
N ARG A 150 -1.68 8.80 14.05
CA ARG A 150 -1.18 8.17 15.28
C ARG A 150 -0.76 6.74 15.02
N ALA A 151 0.37 6.39 15.60
CA ALA A 151 0.88 5.03 15.65
C ALA A 151 0.00 4.14 16.55
N ASP A 152 0.02 2.85 16.27
CA ASP A 152 -0.47 1.78 17.15
C ASP A 152 0.68 0.78 17.44
N ASP A 153 0.45 -0.24 18.26
CA ASP A 153 1.44 -1.27 18.56
C ASP A 153 1.85 -2.03 17.28
N GLN A 154 0.93 -2.12 16.31
CA GLN A 154 1.18 -2.65 14.97
C GLN A 154 0.90 -1.58 13.90
N TRP A 155 1.76 -1.45 12.90
CA TRP A 155 1.66 -0.39 11.90
C TRP A 155 0.32 -0.41 11.14
N GLY A 156 -0.25 -1.60 10.89
CA GLY A 156 -1.51 -1.77 10.18
C GLY A 156 -2.73 -1.18 10.92
N TYR A 157 -2.66 -1.13 12.25
CA TYR A 157 -3.69 -0.59 13.13
C TYR A 157 -3.53 0.92 13.40
N SER A 158 -2.48 1.52 12.85
CA SER A 158 -2.28 2.98 12.94
C SER A 158 -3.39 3.73 12.20
N VAL A 159 -3.60 4.98 12.59
CA VAL A 159 -4.62 5.85 11.98
C VAL A 159 -4.00 7.08 11.35
N THR A 160 -4.71 7.67 10.39
CA THR A 160 -4.42 8.95 9.72
C THR A 160 -5.71 9.62 9.25
N SER A 161 -5.62 10.68 8.45
CA SER A 161 -6.76 11.26 7.73
C SER A 161 -6.37 11.60 6.30
N THR A 162 -7.32 11.72 5.38
CA THR A 162 -7.06 12.20 4.01
C THR A 162 -6.39 13.57 4.05
N TYR A 163 -6.76 14.44 5.00
CA TYR A 163 -6.14 15.75 5.14
C TYR A 163 -4.65 15.64 5.49
N ASP A 164 -4.31 14.76 6.43
CA ASP A 164 -2.93 14.57 6.91
C ASP A 164 -2.06 13.95 5.82
N VAL A 165 -2.52 12.90 5.14
CA VAL A 165 -1.74 12.27 4.07
C VAL A 165 -1.58 13.19 2.85
N VAL A 166 -2.61 13.98 2.48
CA VAL A 166 -2.49 15.03 1.44
C VAL A 166 -1.47 16.08 1.86
N SER A 167 -1.50 16.51 3.13
CA SER A 167 -0.57 17.51 3.65
C SER A 167 0.87 16.99 3.73
N PHE A 168 1.05 15.70 4.02
CA PHE A 168 2.34 15.04 4.00
C PHE A 168 2.94 15.01 2.57
N ILE A 169 2.22 14.46 1.60
CA ILE A 169 2.69 14.38 0.20
C ILE A 169 2.94 15.78 -0.39
N ALA A 170 2.06 16.74 -0.13
CA ALA A 170 2.26 18.11 -0.60
C ALA A 170 3.51 18.78 0.01
N GLN A 171 3.87 18.45 1.25
CA GLN A 171 5.10 18.92 1.88
C GLN A 171 6.34 18.27 1.26
N LEU A 172 6.29 16.97 0.93
CA LEU A 172 7.36 16.30 0.19
C LEU A 172 7.58 16.97 -1.16
N MET A 173 6.54 17.13 -1.97
CA MET A 173 6.63 17.73 -3.31
C MET A 173 7.22 19.14 -3.29
N LYS A 174 6.83 19.96 -2.30
CA LYS A 174 7.36 21.33 -2.15
C LYS A 174 8.83 21.36 -1.72
N LYS A 175 9.26 20.38 -0.93
CA LYS A 175 10.63 20.29 -0.44
C LYS A 175 11.56 19.75 -1.53
N ASP A 176 11.15 18.67 -2.16
CA ASP A 176 11.87 17.98 -3.22
C ASP A 176 10.88 17.21 -4.11
N PRO A 177 10.60 17.68 -5.35
CA PRO A 177 9.69 16.98 -6.25
C PRO A 177 10.24 15.62 -6.71
N THR A 178 11.52 15.34 -6.47
CA THR A 178 12.17 14.04 -6.73
C THR A 178 12.41 13.23 -5.46
N HIS A 179 11.71 13.55 -4.37
CA HIS A 179 11.83 12.84 -3.10
C HIS A 179 11.67 11.32 -3.31
N PRO A 180 12.52 10.46 -2.74
CA PRO A 180 12.51 9.01 -2.99
C PRO A 180 11.13 8.34 -2.82
N ILE A 181 10.33 8.76 -1.83
CA ILE A 181 8.95 8.28 -1.64
C ILE A 181 8.05 8.61 -2.84
N LEU A 182 8.15 9.82 -3.40
CA LEU A 182 7.35 10.23 -4.56
C LEU A 182 7.74 9.42 -5.79
N VAL A 183 9.04 9.17 -5.98
CA VAL A 183 9.54 8.29 -7.06
C VAL A 183 9.00 6.87 -6.87
N ALA A 184 9.04 6.33 -5.66
CA ALA A 184 8.54 4.98 -5.38
C ALA A 184 7.02 4.84 -5.62
N MET A 185 6.24 5.87 -5.29
CA MET A 185 4.81 5.94 -5.60
C MET A 185 4.53 6.03 -7.11
N ALA A 186 5.39 6.72 -7.87
CA ALA A 186 5.28 6.81 -9.33
C ALA A 186 5.65 5.49 -10.03
N GLU A 187 6.56 4.73 -9.43
CA GLU A 187 7.01 3.42 -9.90
C GLU A 187 6.32 2.26 -9.16
N ALA A 188 5.10 2.48 -8.64
CA ALA A 188 4.38 1.45 -7.92
C ALA A 188 4.10 0.23 -8.81
N SER A 189 4.28 -0.96 -8.25
CA SER A 189 3.99 -2.22 -8.95
C SER A 189 2.50 -2.34 -9.25
N PRO A 190 2.06 -2.83 -10.42
CA PRO A 190 0.63 -3.00 -10.72
C PRO A 190 -0.11 -3.94 -9.75
N VAL A 191 0.64 -4.85 -9.13
CA VAL A 191 0.15 -5.81 -8.13
C VAL A 191 1.07 -5.74 -6.92
N ALA A 192 0.50 -5.66 -5.73
CA ALA A 192 1.23 -5.64 -4.48
C ALA A 192 1.85 -7.01 -4.15
N ALA A 193 2.75 -7.05 -3.16
CA ALA A 193 3.45 -8.28 -2.76
C ALA A 193 2.49 -9.40 -2.30
N ASP A 194 1.33 -9.04 -1.76
CA ASP A 194 0.26 -9.95 -1.34
C ASP A 194 -0.65 -10.42 -2.50
N GLY A 195 -0.45 -9.89 -3.70
CA GLY A 195 -1.25 -10.20 -4.88
C GLY A 195 -2.45 -9.28 -5.13
N TYR A 196 -2.66 -8.25 -4.30
CA TYR A 196 -3.77 -7.31 -4.49
C TYR A 196 -3.48 -6.30 -5.61
N GLY A 197 -4.50 -5.95 -6.41
CA GLY A 197 -4.37 -5.01 -7.51
C GLY A 197 -4.18 -3.57 -7.02
N GLN A 198 -3.24 -2.84 -7.63
CA GLN A 198 -2.94 -1.43 -7.32
C GLN A 198 -3.43 -0.51 -8.45
N ASP A 199 -4.73 -0.58 -8.77
CA ASP A 199 -5.36 0.11 -9.90
C ASP A 199 -6.73 0.73 -9.58
N PHE A 200 -6.94 1.15 -8.33
CA PHE A 200 -8.23 1.66 -7.84
C PHE A 200 -8.14 3.02 -7.13
N GLY A 201 -9.30 3.63 -6.87
CA GLY A 201 -9.39 4.89 -6.15
C GLY A 201 -8.69 6.02 -6.92
N THR A 202 -7.91 6.85 -6.21
CA THR A 202 -7.33 8.06 -6.79
C THR A 202 -6.41 7.84 -7.99
N SER A 203 -5.88 6.63 -8.21
CA SER A 203 -5.06 6.32 -9.39
C SER A 203 -5.84 6.29 -10.71
N THR A 204 -7.18 6.24 -10.66
CA THR A 204 -8.01 6.28 -11.88
C THR A 204 -8.23 7.70 -12.40
N LEU A 205 -7.89 8.71 -11.60
CA LEU A 205 -8.02 10.11 -11.97
C LEU A 205 -6.98 10.50 -13.05
N PRO A 206 -7.32 11.44 -13.95
CA PRO A 206 -6.39 11.90 -14.99
C PRO A 206 -5.15 12.60 -14.39
N GLU A 207 -4.06 12.61 -15.14
CA GLU A 207 -2.81 13.34 -14.79
C GLU A 207 -2.16 12.94 -13.44
N VAL A 208 -2.55 11.78 -12.89
CA VAL A 208 -1.87 11.17 -11.74
C VAL A 208 -0.51 10.64 -12.16
N ILE A 209 0.52 10.97 -11.38
CA ILE A 209 1.90 10.53 -11.58
C ILE A 209 2.23 9.36 -10.67
N GLY A 210 1.80 9.41 -9.41
CA GLY A 210 2.10 8.35 -8.44
C GLY A 210 1.04 8.22 -7.37
N THR A 211 0.89 7.00 -6.86
CA THR A 211 -0.16 6.63 -5.92
C THR A 211 0.37 5.70 -4.83
N LYS A 212 -0.23 5.79 -3.64
CA LYS A 212 -0.18 4.72 -2.63
C LYS A 212 -1.60 4.35 -2.22
N TRP A 213 -1.84 3.05 -2.10
CA TRP A 213 -3.11 2.46 -1.70
C TRP A 213 -3.05 1.85 -0.30
N GLY A 214 -4.22 1.74 0.34
CA GLY A 214 -4.45 1.01 1.58
C GLY A 214 -5.76 0.22 1.50
N TRP A 215 -5.73 -1.02 1.99
CA TRP A 215 -6.90 -1.91 2.08
C TRP A 215 -6.80 -2.77 3.34
N SER A 216 -7.95 -3.24 3.83
CA SER A 216 -8.02 -4.28 4.86
C SER A 216 -7.98 -5.67 4.22
N ASP A 217 -7.53 -6.67 4.97
CA ASP A 217 -7.57 -8.08 4.56
C ASP A 217 -8.99 -8.56 4.24
N ALA A 218 -9.97 -8.01 4.96
CA ALA A 218 -11.39 -8.28 4.73
C ALA A 218 -11.96 -7.61 3.47
N GLY A 219 -11.23 -6.65 2.87
CA GLY A 219 -11.66 -5.89 1.70
C GLY A 219 -12.84 -4.95 1.98
N ASP A 220 -13.04 -4.55 3.22
CA ASP A 220 -14.14 -3.69 3.69
C ASP A 220 -13.71 -2.26 4.06
N LEU A 221 -12.40 -1.97 3.95
CA LEU A 221 -11.81 -0.65 4.09
C LEU A 221 -10.87 -0.41 2.93
N HIS A 222 -10.99 0.74 2.27
CA HIS A 222 -10.10 1.12 1.17
C HIS A 222 -9.74 2.60 1.24
N SER A 223 -8.50 2.91 0.93
CA SER A 223 -7.99 4.28 0.82
C SER A 223 -6.91 4.39 -0.24
N SER A 224 -6.72 5.61 -0.75
CA SER A 224 -5.60 5.92 -1.64
C SER A 224 -5.22 7.40 -1.54
N VAL A 225 -3.95 7.69 -1.78
CA VAL A 225 -3.44 9.05 -1.99
C VAL A 225 -2.63 9.08 -3.29
N SER A 226 -2.87 10.08 -4.11
CA SER A 226 -2.17 10.31 -5.37
C SER A 226 -1.64 11.74 -5.46
N PHE A 227 -0.62 11.92 -6.28
CA PHE A 227 -0.17 13.24 -6.72
C PHE A 227 -0.03 13.31 -8.23
N GLY A 228 -0.28 14.49 -8.78
CA GLY A 228 0.11 14.89 -10.13
C GLY A 228 1.12 16.03 -10.07
N GLU A 229 1.36 16.73 -11.18
CA GLU A 229 2.35 17.84 -11.20
C GLU A 229 1.99 18.98 -10.23
N ASN A 230 0.70 19.29 -10.09
CA ASN A 230 0.20 20.47 -9.37
C ASN A 230 -0.86 20.16 -8.31
N PHE A 231 -1.12 18.88 -8.04
CA PHE A 231 -2.13 18.51 -7.05
C PHE A 231 -1.74 17.28 -6.23
N VAL A 232 -2.36 17.18 -5.07
CA VAL A 232 -2.39 15.99 -4.23
C VAL A 232 -3.82 15.72 -3.83
N VAL A 233 -4.24 14.46 -3.91
CA VAL A 233 -5.61 14.04 -3.63
C VAL A 233 -5.61 12.74 -2.84
N ALA A 234 -6.49 12.62 -1.86
CA ALA A 234 -6.69 11.38 -1.13
C ALA A 234 -8.16 11.12 -0.85
N ALA A 235 -8.52 9.85 -0.78
CA ALA A 235 -9.83 9.40 -0.38
C ALA A 235 -9.75 8.12 0.46
N ALA A 236 -10.76 7.93 1.31
CA ALA A 236 -10.96 6.70 2.08
C ALA A 236 -12.45 6.37 2.19
N VAL A 237 -12.78 5.08 2.21
CA VAL A 237 -14.14 4.56 2.39
C VAL A 237 -14.15 3.36 3.32
N THR A 238 -15.28 3.17 3.99
CA THR A 238 -15.69 1.86 4.51
C THR A 238 -16.53 1.22 3.41
N GLY A 239 -15.93 0.30 2.68
CA GLY A 239 -16.42 -0.24 1.43
C GLY A 239 -15.30 -0.88 0.61
N THR A 240 -15.64 -1.27 -0.60
CA THR A 240 -14.77 -1.95 -1.57
C THR A 240 -13.86 -0.96 -2.32
N SER A 241 -12.90 -1.50 -3.06
CA SER A 241 -12.08 -0.71 -4.00
C SER A 241 -12.93 0.00 -5.05
N ASN A 242 -14.01 -0.63 -5.54
CA ASN A 242 -14.95 0.00 -6.46
C ASN A 242 -15.71 1.17 -5.82
N ASP A 243 -16.14 1.04 -4.55
CA ASP A 243 -16.79 2.15 -3.84
C ASP A 243 -15.84 3.35 -3.71
N LEU A 244 -14.54 3.10 -3.53
CA LEU A 244 -13.53 4.16 -3.51
C LEU A 244 -13.36 4.80 -4.89
N THR A 245 -13.26 3.98 -5.94
CA THR A 245 -13.13 4.46 -7.33
C THR A 245 -14.33 5.32 -7.74
N ASP A 246 -15.55 4.84 -7.52
CA ASP A 246 -16.79 5.57 -7.83
C ASP A 246 -16.84 6.90 -7.08
N LEU A 247 -16.42 6.92 -5.81
CA LEU A 247 -16.37 8.14 -4.99
C LEU A 247 -15.41 9.18 -5.59
N VAL A 248 -14.19 8.78 -5.95
CA VAL A 248 -13.18 9.75 -6.42
C VAL A 248 -13.51 10.26 -7.81
N GLU A 249 -13.98 9.41 -8.72
CA GLU A 249 -14.37 9.83 -10.06
C GLU A 249 -15.55 10.81 -10.00
N PHE A 250 -16.50 10.57 -9.09
CA PHE A 250 -17.63 11.45 -8.88
C PHE A 250 -17.24 12.81 -8.25
N GLN A 251 -16.33 12.83 -7.26
CA GLN A 251 -16.06 14.05 -6.49
C GLN A 251 -14.84 14.86 -6.95
N LEU A 252 -13.86 14.23 -7.62
CA LEU A 252 -12.52 14.82 -7.77
C LEU A 252 -12.08 15.04 -9.21
N THR A 253 -12.77 14.45 -10.20
CA THR A 253 -12.38 14.59 -11.63
C THR A 253 -12.29 16.05 -12.04
N ASP A 254 -13.31 16.86 -11.73
CA ASP A 254 -13.33 18.29 -12.09
C ASP A 254 -12.21 19.10 -11.43
N GLU A 255 -11.87 18.78 -10.17
CA GLU A 255 -10.82 19.47 -9.40
C GLU A 255 -9.42 19.15 -9.95
N VAL A 256 -9.18 17.89 -10.29
CA VAL A 256 -7.93 17.42 -10.90
C VAL A 256 -7.76 18.02 -12.30
N ASP A 257 -8.80 17.95 -13.12
CA ASP A 257 -8.81 18.56 -14.46
C ASP A 257 -8.49 20.06 -14.41
N GLU A 258 -9.05 20.78 -13.44
CA GLU A 258 -8.76 22.21 -13.29
C GLU A 258 -7.32 22.44 -12.82
N ALA A 259 -6.78 21.64 -11.90
CA ALA A 259 -5.39 21.76 -11.49
C ALA A 259 -4.40 21.52 -12.64
N ALA A 260 -4.72 20.62 -13.56
CA ALA A 260 -3.91 20.37 -14.76
C ALA A 260 -3.91 21.56 -15.74
N ARG A 261 -5.00 22.34 -15.79
CA ARG A 261 -5.11 23.52 -16.67
C ARG A 261 -4.38 24.75 -16.16
N VAL A 262 -4.20 24.86 -14.84
CA VAL A 262 -3.67 26.07 -14.16
C VAL A 262 -2.19 25.87 -13.77
N ASN A 263 -1.46 25.07 -14.55
CA ASN A 263 -0.05 24.75 -14.34
C ASN A 263 0.90 25.74 -15.07
#